data_AF-A0A534UNK6-F1
#
_entry.id   AF-A0A534UNK6-F1
#
_cell.length_a   1.000
_cell.length_b   1.000
_cell.length_c   1.000
_cell.angle_alpha   90.00
_cell.angle_beta   90.00
_cell.angle_gamma   90.00
#
_symmetry.space_group_name_H-M   'P 1'
#
loop_
_entity.id
_entity.type
_entity.pdbx_description
1 polymer ?
#
loop_
_entity_poly.entity_id
_entity_poly.type
_entity_poly.pdbx_seq_one_letter_code
_entity_poly.pdbx_strand_id
1 'polypeptide(L)'
;MPEHWRDTNARIEGPAVRFLQAAFAESWLETTGIAIGGDGYFPRVESIGNLPAQVVKSSPTGGSFQNYMLFLLSINSAKKSILITNSYFIPDDVMTEALVKAATRGSSYYYRAR
;
A
#
# COMPACT_ATOMS: atom_id res chain seq x y z
N MET A 1 13.10 1.92 -27.96
CA MET A 1 12.56 2.24 -26.63
C MET A 1 11.15 1.69 -26.56
N PRO A 2 10.68 1.13 -25.43
CA PRO A 2 9.28 0.73 -25.33
C PRO A 2 8.36 1.95 -25.49
N GLU A 3 7.25 1.79 -26.21
CA GLU A 3 6.28 2.88 -26.48
C GLU A 3 5.47 3.30 -25.25
N HIS A 4 5.46 2.50 -24.18
CA HIS A 4 4.73 2.81 -22.95
C HIS A 4 5.43 2.28 -21.68
N TRP A 5 5.26 3.00 -20.57
CA TRP A 5 5.64 2.56 -19.22
C TRP A 5 4.42 1.93 -18.53
N ARG A 6 4.56 0.72 -17.99
CA ARG A 6 3.47 0.07 -17.24
C ARG A 6 3.56 0.47 -15.77
N ASP A 7 2.51 1.13 -15.27
CA ASP A 7 2.37 1.47 -13.86
C ASP A 7 0.98 1.08 -13.33
N THR A 8 0.81 1.05 -12.01
CA THR A 8 -0.47 0.81 -11.34
C THR A 8 -0.83 2.02 -10.49
N ASN A 9 -1.90 2.71 -10.85
CA ASN A 9 -2.42 3.85 -10.11
C ASN A 9 -3.87 3.58 -9.68
N ALA A 10 -4.26 4.15 -8.54
CA ALA A 10 -5.62 4.08 -8.03
C ALA A 10 -6.11 5.49 -7.68
N ARG A 11 -7.38 5.77 -7.99
CA ARG A 11 -8.07 6.98 -7.52
C ARG A 11 -8.89 6.61 -6.29
N ILE A 12 -8.69 7.37 -5.20
CA ILE A 12 -9.41 7.19 -3.94
C ILE A 12 -10.30 8.40 -3.74
N GLU A 13 -11.54 8.13 -3.36
CA GLU A 13 -12.53 9.14 -3.01
C GLU A 13 -13.19 8.74 -1.68
N GLY A 14 -13.75 9.72 -0.98
CA GLY A 14 -14.37 9.51 0.33
C GLY A 14 -13.38 9.62 1.50
N PRO A 15 -13.79 9.18 2.71
CA PRO A 15 -13.08 9.46 3.95
C PRO A 15 -11.65 8.95 4.01
N ALA A 16 -11.28 7.94 3.20
CA ALA A 16 -9.92 7.42 3.16
C ALA A 16 -8.89 8.45 2.67
N VAL A 17 -9.31 9.46 1.89
CA VAL A 17 -8.44 10.54 1.38
C VAL A 17 -7.77 11.31 2.51
N ARG A 18 -8.40 11.44 3.68
CA ARG A 18 -7.82 12.13 4.85
C ARG A 18 -6.50 11.52 5.31
N PHE A 19 -6.30 10.22 5.11
CA PHE A 19 -5.07 9.55 5.49
C PHE A 19 -3.94 9.82 4.49
N LEU A 20 -4.27 9.99 3.20
CA LEU A 20 -3.31 10.48 2.21
C LEU A 20 -2.92 11.94 2.49
N GLN A 21 -3.89 12.78 2.87
CA GLN A 21 -3.63 14.17 3.27
C GLN A 21 -2.72 14.24 4.50
N ALA A 22 -2.96 13.39 5.51
CA ALA A 22 -2.11 13.32 6.69
C ALA A 22 -0.69 12.86 6.35
N ALA A 23 -0.54 11.84 5.49
CA ALA A 23 0.76 11.38 5.02
C ALA A 23 1.55 12.51 4.32
N PHE A 24 0.88 13.30 3.48
CA PHE A 24 1.49 14.46 2.83
C PHE A 24 1.86 15.55 3.82
N ALA A 25 0.95 15.91 4.75
CA ALA A 25 1.21 16.93 5.76
C ALA A 25 2.42 16.61 6.64
N GLU A 26 2.58 15.34 7.02
CA GLU A 26 3.74 14.87 7.76
C GLU A 26 5.02 15.02 6.94
N SER A 27 5.05 14.56 5.69
CA SER A 27 6.22 14.71 4.82
C SER A 27 6.55 16.18 4.51
N TRP A 28 5.53 17.04 4.41
CA TRP A 28 5.72 18.48 4.23
C TRP A 28 6.37 19.11 5.46
N LEU A 29 5.90 18.77 6.65
CA LEU A 29 6.49 19.21 7.91
C LEU A 29 7.94 18.73 8.04
N GLU A 30 8.22 17.46 7.76
CA GLU A 30 9.57 16.90 7.80
C GLU A 30 10.53 17.61 6.84
N THR A 31 10.05 17.97 5.64
CA THR A 31 10.90 18.58 4.60
C THR A 31 11.10 20.08 4.80
N THR A 32 10.06 20.79 5.24
CA THR A 32 10.03 22.26 5.24
C THR A 32 10.06 22.87 6.64
N GLY A 33 9.77 22.09 7.69
CA GLY A 33 9.52 22.60 9.04
C GLY A 33 8.18 23.31 9.22
N ILE A 34 7.34 23.37 8.17
CA ILE A 34 6.05 24.07 8.20
C ILE A 34 4.94 23.08 8.48
N ALA A 35 4.17 23.31 9.54
CA ALA A 35 2.96 22.53 9.82
C ALA A 35 1.79 23.02 8.96
N ILE A 36 1.14 22.09 8.24
CA ILE A 36 -0.10 22.34 7.49
C ILE A 36 -1.24 21.50 8.09
N GLY A 37 -2.42 22.12 8.28
CA GLY A 37 -3.56 21.48 8.93
C GLY A 37 -4.76 22.39 9.14
N GLY A 38 -5.81 21.86 9.76
CA GLY A 38 -7.09 22.56 9.97
C GLY A 38 -8.08 22.37 8.82
N ASP A 39 -9.25 23.00 8.94
CA ASP A 39 -10.43 22.75 8.09
C ASP A 39 -10.18 23.03 6.60
N GLY A 40 -9.28 23.98 6.28
CA GLY A 40 -8.90 24.28 4.89
C GLY A 40 -8.09 23.15 4.22
N TYR A 41 -7.38 22.34 5.01
CA TYR A 41 -6.58 21.21 4.52
C TYR A 41 -7.23 19.85 4.80
N PHE A 42 -8.14 19.78 5.77
CA PHE A 42 -8.85 18.56 6.18
C PHE A 42 -10.35 18.82 6.27
N PRO A 43 -11.02 19.13 5.14
CA PRO A 43 -12.46 19.31 5.14
C PRO A 43 -13.15 18.00 5.49
N ARG A 44 -14.39 18.09 6.01
CA ARG A 44 -15.24 16.91 6.18
C ARG A 44 -15.55 16.33 4.80
N VAL A 45 -15.20 15.06 4.61
CA VAL A 45 -15.49 14.31 3.38
C VAL A 45 -16.63 13.34 3.68
N GLU A 46 -17.70 13.43 2.90
CA GLU A 46 -18.83 12.51 3.01
C GLU A 46 -18.44 11.10 2.56
N SER A 47 -19.06 10.10 3.19
CA SER A 47 -18.82 8.70 2.84
C SER A 47 -19.39 8.40 1.46
N ILE A 48 -18.57 7.82 0.59
CA ILE A 48 -19.00 7.35 -0.72
C ILE A 48 -18.57 5.90 -0.94
N GLY A 49 -19.40 5.13 -1.63
CA GLY A 49 -19.17 3.70 -1.86
C GLY A 49 -19.30 2.84 -0.59
N ASN A 50 -18.99 1.56 -0.72
CA ASN A 50 -19.13 0.56 0.34
C ASN A 50 -17.87 -0.30 0.53
N LEU A 51 -16.75 0.07 -0.11
CA LEU A 51 -15.49 -0.64 -0.01
C LEU A 51 -14.69 -0.11 1.21
N PRO A 52 -14.36 -0.96 2.19
CA PRO A 52 -13.40 -0.58 3.22
C PRO A 52 -12.04 -0.28 2.60
N ALA A 53 -11.44 0.85 2.98
CA ALA A 53 -10.13 1.26 2.49
C ALA A 53 -9.22 1.63 3.66
N GLN A 54 -7.98 1.17 3.60
CA GLN A 54 -6.92 1.52 4.54
C GLN A 54 -5.74 2.08 3.76
N VAL A 55 -5.24 3.23 4.19
CA VAL A 55 -4.02 3.83 3.67
C VAL A 55 -2.89 3.45 4.61
N VAL A 56 -1.82 2.89 4.05
CA VAL A 56 -0.58 2.61 4.77
C VAL A 56 0.54 3.35 4.06
N LYS A 57 1.33 4.12 4.83
CA LYS A 57 2.50 4.83 4.33
C LYS A 57 3.77 4.23 4.89
N SER A 58 4.87 4.44 4.18
CA SER A 58 6.23 4.34 4.71
C SER A 58 6.89 5.71 4.66
N SER A 59 7.77 5.99 5.59
CA SER A 59 8.67 7.15 5.54
C SER A 59 10.08 6.74 5.96
N PRO A 60 11.13 7.50 5.58
CA PRO A 60 12.49 7.21 6.03
C PRO A 60 12.65 7.22 7.55
N THR A 61 11.90 8.10 8.23
CA THR A 61 11.89 8.33 9.68
C THR A 61 11.01 7.33 10.44
N GLY A 62 9.83 6.99 9.90
CA GLY A 62 8.84 6.09 10.50
C GLY A 62 8.95 4.63 10.08
N GLY A 63 9.83 4.33 9.11
CA GLY A 63 10.08 2.99 8.58
C GLY A 63 9.01 2.50 7.61
N SER A 64 9.09 1.21 7.27
CA SER A 64 8.19 0.50 6.35
C SER A 64 7.51 -0.71 7.00
N PHE A 65 7.58 -0.83 8.33
CA PHE A 65 7.09 -1.99 9.07
C PHE A 65 5.59 -2.24 8.86
N GLN A 66 4.78 -1.18 8.79
CA GLN A 66 3.34 -1.31 8.55
C GLN A 66 3.05 -1.88 7.16
N ASN A 67 3.80 -1.46 6.13
CA ASN A 67 3.69 -2.02 4.78
C ASN A 67 4.08 -3.50 4.76
N TYR A 68 5.20 -3.84 5.41
CA TYR A 68 5.66 -5.21 5.54
C TYR A 68 4.61 -6.12 6.21
N MET A 69 4.04 -5.65 7.32
CA MET A 69 2.99 -6.37 8.04
C MET A 69 1.73 -6.53 7.20
N LEU A 70 1.32 -5.49 6.46
CA LEU A 70 0.19 -5.55 5.53
C LEU A 70 0.39 -6.66 4.49
N PHE A 71 1.58 -6.75 3.89
CA PHE A 71 1.88 -7.80 2.91
C PHE A 71 1.86 -9.20 3.55
N LEU A 72 2.50 -9.40 4.70
CA LEU A 72 2.48 -10.70 5.39
C LEU A 72 1.07 -11.14 5.76
N LEU A 73 0.24 -10.24 6.31
CA LEU A 73 -1.15 -10.53 6.64
C LEU A 73 -1.96 -10.87 5.38
N SER A 74 -1.77 -10.12 4.29
CA SER A 74 -2.44 -10.37 3.01
C SER A 74 -2.07 -11.74 2.44
N ILE A 75 -0.79 -12.11 2.45
CA ILE A 75 -0.29 -13.40 1.97
C ILE A 75 -0.85 -14.54 2.82
N ASN A 76 -0.79 -14.42 4.15
CA ASN A 76 -1.26 -15.47 5.05
C ASN A 76 -2.78 -15.63 5.03
N SER A 77 -3.53 -14.57 4.74
CA SER A 77 -4.99 -14.59 4.70
C SER A 77 -5.57 -15.02 3.35
N ALA A 78 -4.75 -15.04 2.29
CA ALA A 78 -5.19 -15.39 0.94
C ALA A 78 -5.77 -16.82 0.88
N LYS A 79 -6.91 -16.96 0.16
CA LYS A 79 -7.65 -18.23 0.03
C LYS A 79 -7.70 -18.80 -1.38
N LYS A 80 -7.48 -17.98 -2.42
CA LYS A 80 -7.66 -18.37 -3.82
C LYS A 80 -6.41 -18.13 -4.66
N SER A 81 -5.94 -16.89 -4.71
CA SER A 81 -4.80 -16.49 -5.51
C SER A 81 -4.14 -15.25 -4.94
N ILE A 82 -2.84 -15.13 -5.16
CA ILE A 82 -2.07 -13.90 -4.91
C ILE A 82 -1.46 -13.49 -6.25
N LEU A 83 -1.76 -12.27 -6.69
CA LEU A 83 -1.18 -11.67 -7.88
C LEU A 83 -0.22 -10.57 -7.44
N ILE A 84 1.06 -10.70 -7.77
CA ILE A 84 2.08 -9.72 -7.43
C ILE A 84 2.55 -9.01 -8.69
N THR A 85 2.49 -7.68 -8.65
CA THR A 85 3.10 -6.78 -9.64
C THR A 85 4.03 -5.85 -8.89
N ASN A 86 5.33 -5.96 -9.14
CA ASN A 86 6.36 -5.16 -8.51
C ASN A 86 7.55 -5.02 -9.47
N SER A 87 8.28 -3.90 -9.40
CA SER A 87 9.49 -3.66 -10.18
C SER A 87 10.69 -4.47 -9.67
N TYR A 88 10.71 -4.79 -8.37
CA TYR A 88 11.74 -5.59 -7.74
C TYR A 88 11.12 -6.61 -6.79
N PHE A 89 11.41 -7.89 -7.00
CA PHE A 89 10.92 -8.96 -6.13
C PHE A 89 12.07 -9.54 -5.31
N ILE A 90 12.24 -9.00 -4.10
CA ILE A 90 13.31 -9.35 -3.16
C ILE A 90 12.68 -9.57 -1.77
N PRO A 91 11.88 -10.64 -1.57
CA PRO A 91 11.31 -10.95 -0.26
C PRO A 91 12.40 -11.41 0.71
N ASP A 92 12.19 -11.18 2.01
CA ASP A 92 13.00 -11.80 3.07
C ASP A 92 12.56 -13.25 3.32
N ASP A 93 13.26 -13.93 4.24
CA ASP A 93 12.99 -15.34 4.55
C ASP A 93 11.56 -15.57 5.07
N VAL A 94 11.06 -14.65 5.90
CA VAL A 94 9.71 -14.73 6.48
C VAL A 94 8.63 -14.58 5.42
N MET A 95 8.76 -13.60 4.52
CA MET A 95 7.83 -13.39 3.42
C MET A 95 7.91 -14.53 2.39
N THR A 96 9.11 -15.06 2.15
CA THR A 96 9.32 -16.24 1.30
C THR A 96 8.60 -17.45 1.87
N GLU A 97 8.77 -17.74 3.16
CA GLU A 97 8.08 -18.85 3.81
C GLU A 97 6.55 -18.67 3.77
N ALA A 98 6.04 -17.46 3.98
CA ALA A 98 4.61 -17.16 3.89
C ALA A 98 4.05 -17.43 2.49
N LEU A 99 4.77 -17.04 1.43
CA LEU A 99 4.40 -17.29 0.03
C LEU A 99 4.41 -18.79 -0.29
N VAL A 100 5.45 -19.52 0.14
CA VAL A 100 5.53 -20.98 -0.05
C VAL A 100 4.36 -21.67 0.65
N LYS A 101 4.07 -21.30 1.90
CA LYS A 101 2.90 -21.80 2.64
C LYS A 101 1.58 -21.46 1.95
N ALA A 102 1.46 -20.29 1.31
CA ALA A 102 0.26 -19.93 0.56
C ALA A 102 0.07 -20.82 -0.69
N ALA A 103 1.16 -21.08 -1.42
CA ALA A 103 1.13 -21.93 -2.61
C ALA A 103 0.74 -23.39 -2.29
N THR A 104 1.23 -23.95 -1.18
CA THR A 104 0.93 -25.33 -0.78
C THR A 104 -0.52 -25.54 -0.31
N ARG A 105 -1.22 -24.48 0.10
CA ARG A 105 -2.66 -24.53 0.49
C ARG A 105 -3.62 -24.59 -0.72
N GLY A 106 -3.11 -24.72 -1.94
CA GLY A 106 -3.92 -24.74 -3.16
C GLY A 106 -4.33 -23.34 -3.66
N SER A 107 -3.72 -22.28 -3.14
CA SER A 107 -3.86 -20.95 -3.76
C SER A 107 -2.93 -20.85 -4.96
N SER A 108 -3.47 -20.59 -6.15
CA SER A 108 -2.65 -20.43 -7.36
C SER A 108 -1.86 -19.13 -7.25
N TYR A 109 -0.54 -19.21 -7.09
CA TYR A 109 0.35 -18.05 -7.09
C TYR A 109 0.86 -17.80 -8.51
N TYR A 110 0.55 -16.63 -9.06
CA TYR A 110 1.08 -16.19 -10.35
C TYR A 110 2.00 -15.00 -10.10
N TYR A 111 3.29 -15.22 -10.32
CA TYR A 111 4.28 -14.16 -10.39
C TYR A 111 4.48 -13.77 -11.86
N ARG A 112 4.30 -12.48 -12.17
CA ARG A 112 4.63 -11.92 -13.49
C ARG A 112 5.80 -10.96 -13.34
N ALA A 113 7.01 -11.50 -13.34
CA ALA A 113 8.25 -10.73 -13.50
C ALA A 113 8.34 -10.15 -14.93
N ARG A 114 8.72 -8.87 -15.03
CA ARG A 114 9.45 -8.31 -16.17
C ARG A 114 10.39 -7.23 -15.67
#